data_AF-A0A6L8G5U8-F1
#
_entry.id   AF-A0A6L8G5U8-F1
#
_cell.length_a   1.000
_cell.length_b   1.000
_cell.length_c   1.000
_cell.angle_alpha   90.00
_cell.angle_beta   90.00
_cell.angle_gamma   90.00
#
_symmetry.space_group_name_H-M   'P 1'
#
loop_
_entity.id
_entity.type
_entity.pdbx_description
1 polymer ?
#
loop_
_entity_poly.entity_id
_entity_poly.type
_entity_poly.pdbx_seq_one_letter_code
_entity_poly.pdbx_strand_id
1 'polypeptide(L)'
;MSLPGPMVNLPDIYYHPLVNPGLIGDPRWEVVPSSPPPDEHKWLNAHRRMAGSMINMIEGRDPEWELVELENARLYLEMAMMAHASHMAGARVGLPLASTANPFDEWK
;
A
#
# COMPACT_ATOMS: atom_id res chain seq x y z
N MET A 1 -5.44 10.02 16.73
CA MET A 1 -4.18 9.26 16.62
C MET A 1 -4.13 8.69 15.22
N SER A 2 -3.13 9.05 14.43
CA SER A 2 -2.94 8.53 13.06
C SER A 2 -2.28 7.15 13.11
N LEU A 3 -2.56 6.31 12.12
CA LEU A 3 -1.73 5.14 11.85
C LEU A 3 -0.28 5.61 11.68
N PRO A 4 0.72 4.87 12.22
CA PRO A 4 2.11 5.17 11.90
C PRO A 4 2.27 5.18 10.38
N GLY A 5 2.91 6.23 9.87
CA GLY A 5 3.11 6.40 8.43
C GLY A 5 3.87 5.22 7.82
N PRO A 6 3.89 5.10 6.49
CA PRO A 6 4.41 3.92 5.78
C PRO A 6 5.89 3.64 6.04
N MET A 7 6.63 4.53 6.70
CA MET A 7 8.05 4.36 7.03
C MET A 7 8.28 3.82 8.45
N VAL A 8 7.52 2.81 8.86
CA VAL A 8 7.76 2.09 10.12
C VAL A 8 8.18 0.65 9.86
N ASN A 9 9.05 0.11 10.71
CA ASN A 9 9.50 -1.29 10.66
C ASN A 9 8.46 -2.22 11.31
N LEU A 10 7.19 -2.01 10.98
CA LEU A 10 6.06 -2.80 11.45
C LEU A 10 5.56 -3.73 10.32
N PRO A 11 4.73 -4.76 10.64
CA PRO A 11 4.09 -5.62 9.64
C PRO A 11 3.39 -4.82 8.53
N ASP A 12 3.45 -5.35 7.31
CA ASP A 12 3.04 -4.64 6.09
C ASP A 12 1.53 -4.46 5.96
N ILE A 13 0.73 -5.33 6.58
CA ILE A 13 -0.71 -5.30 6.43
C ILE A 13 -1.35 -5.49 7.80
N TYR A 14 -2.11 -4.48 8.16
CA TYR A 14 -3.04 -4.49 9.27
C TYR A 14 -4.44 -4.62 8.66
N TYR A 15 -5.11 -5.77 8.83
CA TYR A 15 -6.50 -5.96 8.44
C TYR A 15 -7.42 -5.85 9.66
N HIS A 16 -8.38 -4.93 9.65
CA HIS A 16 -9.42 -4.80 10.69
C HIS A 16 -10.80 -4.95 10.05
N PRO A 17 -11.64 -5.89 10.51
CA PRO A 17 -12.92 -6.21 9.87
C PRO A 17 -13.97 -5.09 9.99
N LEU A 18 -13.71 -4.03 10.77
CA LEU A 18 -14.63 -2.94 11.04
C LEU A 18 -13.90 -1.60 10.86
N VAL A 19 -14.10 -0.89 9.75
CA VAL A 19 -13.37 0.36 9.47
C VAL A 19 -13.71 1.50 10.47
N ASN A 20 -12.65 2.01 11.13
CA ASN A 20 -12.43 3.33 11.76
C ASN A 20 -12.99 3.66 13.18
N PRO A 21 -12.20 4.30 14.10
CA PRO A 21 -10.73 4.37 14.19
C PRO A 21 -10.13 3.29 15.10
N GLY A 22 -8.99 2.74 14.69
CA GLY A 22 -8.22 1.76 15.45
C GLY A 22 -7.22 2.41 16.41
N LEU A 23 -7.16 1.90 17.63
CA LEU A 23 -6.16 2.23 18.65
C LEU A 23 -4.96 1.26 18.54
N ILE A 24 -3.75 1.75 18.78
CA ILE A 24 -2.55 0.92 18.88
C ILE A 24 -2.78 -0.12 20.00
N GLY A 25 -2.65 -1.41 19.67
CA GLY A 25 -2.83 -2.52 20.62
C GLY A 25 -4.21 -3.21 20.58
N ASP A 26 -5.06 -2.92 19.61
CA ASP A 26 -6.32 -3.67 19.42
C ASP A 26 -6.04 -5.12 18.96
N PRO A 27 -6.45 -6.15 19.72
CA PRO A 27 -6.14 -7.55 19.41
C PRO A 27 -6.96 -8.11 18.23
N ARG A 28 -7.90 -7.35 17.68
CA ARG A 28 -8.77 -7.77 16.55
C ARG A 28 -8.13 -7.56 15.18
N TRP A 29 -6.94 -6.95 15.12
CA TRP A 29 -6.20 -6.83 13.88
C TRP A 29 -5.58 -8.18 13.50
N GLU A 30 -5.89 -8.64 12.31
CA GLU A 30 -5.09 -9.71 11.70
C GLU A 30 -3.77 -9.11 11.24
N VAL A 31 -2.68 -9.63 11.79
CA VAL A 31 -1.32 -9.27 11.41
C VAL A 31 -0.85 -10.29 10.39
N VAL A 32 -0.71 -9.86 9.14
CA VAL A 32 -0.07 -10.69 8.12
C VAL A 32 1.44 -10.52 8.29
N PRO A 33 2.18 -11.58 8.67
CA PRO A 33 3.62 -11.47 8.89
C PRO A 33 4.34 -11.24 7.56
N SER A 34 5.27 -10.28 7.53
CA SER A 34 6.17 -10.15 6.39
C SER A 34 7.20 -11.28 6.42
N SER A 35 7.57 -11.78 5.24
CA SER A 35 8.67 -12.72 5.08
C SER A 35 9.75 -12.12 4.18
N PRO A 36 10.98 -11.88 4.70
CA PRO A 36 11.40 -12.05 6.09
C PRO A 36 10.72 -11.04 7.04
N PRO A 37 10.76 -11.28 8.36
CA PRO A 37 10.28 -10.32 9.35
C PRO A 37 10.90 -8.94 9.14
N PRO A 38 10.16 -7.85 9.42
CA PRO A 38 10.66 -6.51 9.17
C PRO A 38 11.75 -6.18 10.20
N ASP A 39 12.91 -5.72 9.72
CA ASP A 39 14.01 -5.21 10.54
C ASP A 39 14.34 -3.77 10.15
N GLU A 40 15.42 -3.21 10.70
CA GLU A 40 15.89 -1.87 10.36
C GLU A 40 16.29 -1.69 8.88
N HIS A 41 16.51 -2.80 8.17
CA HIS A 41 16.88 -2.84 6.75
C HIS A 41 15.70 -3.18 5.83
N LYS A 42 14.47 -3.32 6.36
CA LYS A 42 13.27 -3.69 5.59
C LYS A 42 13.16 -2.93 4.27
N TRP A 43 13.20 -1.59 4.33
CA TRP A 43 13.06 -0.74 3.15
C TRP A 43 14.26 -0.82 2.22
N LEU A 44 15.48 -0.91 2.76
CA LEU A 44 16.68 -1.09 1.96
C LEU A 44 16.62 -2.40 1.16
N ASN A 45 16.18 -3.49 1.81
CA ASN A 45 16.05 -4.80 1.19
C ASN A 45 14.94 -4.82 0.14
N ALA A 46 13.81 -4.15 0.39
CA ALA A 46 12.74 -3.98 -0.61
C ALA A 46 13.26 -3.26 -1.87
N HIS A 47 14.01 -2.16 -1.72
CA HIS A 47 14.58 -1.44 -2.87
C HIS A 47 15.62 -2.27 -3.61
N ARG A 48 16.46 -3.03 -2.89
CA ARG A 48 17.42 -3.96 -3.52
C ARG A 48 16.72 -5.04 -4.35
N ARG A 49 15.63 -5.63 -3.84
CA ARG A 49 14.82 -6.62 -4.57
C ARG A 49 14.14 -6.02 -5.80
N MET A 50 13.59 -4.82 -5.65
CA MET A 50 12.98 -4.08 -6.77
C MET A 50 14.01 -3.84 -7.89
N ALA A 51 15.19 -3.32 -7.53
CA ALA A 51 16.26 -3.07 -8.49
C ALA A 51 16.75 -4.37 -9.16
N GLY A 52 16.97 -5.44 -8.38
CA GLY A 52 17.40 -6.73 -8.91
C GLY A 52 16.38 -7.35 -9.88
N SER A 53 15.09 -7.29 -9.54
CA SER A 53 14.01 -7.79 -10.39
C SER A 53 13.91 -7.01 -11.70
N MET A 54 14.07 -5.68 -11.65
CA MET A 54 14.09 -4.83 -12.86
C MET A 54 15.27 -5.17 -13.77
N ILE A 55 16.47 -5.35 -13.19
CA ILE A 55 17.66 -5.73 -13.96
C ILE A 55 17.45 -7.09 -14.64
N ASN A 56 16.88 -8.08 -13.93
CA ASN A 56 16.58 -9.37 -14.52
C ASN A 56 15.64 -9.24 -15.72
N MET A 57 14.55 -8.47 -15.60
CA MET A 57 13.62 -8.23 -16.72
C MET A 57 14.32 -7.58 -17.92
N ILE A 58 15.18 -6.58 -17.69
CA ILE A 58 15.96 -5.91 -18.74
C ILE A 58 16.90 -6.88 -19.45
N GLU A 59 17.51 -7.81 -18.70
CA GLU A 59 18.41 -8.83 -19.22
C GLU A 59 17.68 -10.07 -19.80
N GLY A 60 16.34 -10.06 -19.83
CA GLY A 60 15.53 -11.18 -20.33
C GLY A 60 15.53 -12.41 -19.41
N ARG A 61 15.88 -12.25 -18.13
CA ARG A 61 15.79 -13.28 -17.09
C ARG A 61 14.51 -13.12 -16.29
N ASP A 62 14.09 -14.21 -15.65
CA ASP A 62 12.96 -14.18 -14.72
C ASP A 62 13.28 -13.28 -13.50
N PRO A 63 12.39 -12.34 -13.15
CA PRO A 63 12.55 -11.56 -11.93
C PRO A 63 12.30 -12.45 -10.71
N GLU A 64 13.01 -12.17 -9.62
CA GLU A 64 12.77 -12.83 -8.33
C GLU A 64 11.40 -12.43 -7.76
N TRP A 65 10.97 -11.19 -8.01
CA TRP A 65 9.70 -10.63 -7.57
C TRP A 65 8.98 -9.94 -8.73
N GLU A 66 7.67 -10.16 -8.81
CA GLU A 66 6.81 -9.44 -9.74
C GLU A 66 6.86 -7.93 -9.44
N LEU A 67 7.13 -7.13 -10.47
CA LEU A 67 7.13 -5.68 -10.37
C LEU A 67 5.76 -5.12 -10.73
N VAL A 68 5.41 -3.98 -10.13
CA VAL A 68 4.19 -3.26 -10.48
C VAL A 68 4.36 -2.67 -11.88
N GLU A 69 3.64 -3.25 -12.85
CA GLU A 69 3.54 -2.73 -14.21
C GLU A 69 2.38 -1.71 -14.34
N LEU A 70 2.26 -1.08 -15.51
CA LEU A 70 1.30 0.01 -15.74
C LEU A 70 -0.16 -0.38 -15.42
N GLU A 71 -0.56 -1.60 -15.77
CA GLU A 71 -1.92 -2.11 -15.54
C GLU A 71 -2.22 -2.23 -14.03
N ASN A 72 -1.28 -2.80 -13.28
CA ASN A 72 -1.36 -2.91 -11.82
C ASN A 72 -1.26 -1.54 -11.15
N ALA A 73 -0.38 -0.66 -11.64
CA ALA A 73 -0.24 0.70 -11.12
C ALA A 73 -1.55 1.49 -11.23
N ARG A 74 -2.26 1.36 -12.36
CA ARG A 74 -3.58 1.97 -12.54
C ARG A 74 -4.59 1.44 -11.53
N LEU A 75 -4.68 0.12 -11.37
CA LEU A 75 -5.59 -0.49 -10.40
C LEU A 75 -5.33 0.03 -8.99
N TYR A 76 -4.07 0.04 -8.55
CA TYR A 76 -3.69 0.51 -7.21
C TYR A 76 -3.98 2.00 -7.01
N LEU A 77 -3.78 2.83 -8.05
CA LEU A 77 -4.15 4.24 -8.01
C LEU A 77 -5.67 4.44 -7.90
N GLU A 78 -6.46 3.71 -8.68
CA GLU A 78 -7.93 3.76 -8.60
C GLU A 78 -8.44 3.32 -7.21
N MET A 79 -7.82 2.30 -6.61
CA MET A 79 -8.12 1.89 -5.23
C MET A 79 -7.79 2.98 -4.20
N ALA A 80 -6.64 3.64 -4.34
CA ALA A 80 -6.25 4.74 -3.45
C ALA A 80 -7.21 5.93 -3.56
N MET A 81 -7.60 6.31 -4.79
CA MET A 81 -8.59 7.37 -5.03
C MET A 81 -9.95 7.01 -4.43
N MET A 82 -10.38 5.76 -4.55
CA MET A 82 -11.64 5.28 -3.98
C MET A 82 -11.62 5.30 -2.45
N ALA A 83 -10.51 4.90 -1.82
CA ALA A 83 -10.34 4.98 -0.37
C ALA A 83 -10.40 6.44 0.12
N HIS A 84 -9.73 7.37 -0.58
CA HIS A 84 -9.80 8.79 -0.28
C HIS A 84 -11.22 9.35 -0.44
N ALA A 85 -11.91 9.04 -1.54
CA ALA A 85 -13.29 9.47 -1.77
C ALA A 85 -14.24 8.93 -0.68
N SER A 86 -14.08 7.67 -0.27
CA SER A 86 -14.84 7.09 0.83
C SER A 86 -14.60 7.81 2.15
N HIS A 87 -13.34 8.15 2.44
CA HIS A 87 -12.96 8.89 3.64
C HIS A 87 -13.62 10.27 3.68
N MET A 88 -13.54 11.03 2.58
CA MET A 88 -14.14 12.36 2.47
C MET A 88 -15.67 12.33 2.56
N ALA A 89 -16.31 11.31 1.98
CA ALA A 89 -17.77 11.16 2.00
C ALA A 89 -18.30 10.58 3.32
N GLY A 90 -17.45 9.95 4.14
CA GLY A 90 -17.89 9.17 5.30
C GLY A 90 -18.82 8.01 4.94
N ALA A 91 -18.73 7.48 3.71
CA ALA A 91 -19.67 6.51 3.16
C ALA A 91 -18.99 5.57 2.15
N ARG A 92 -19.66 4.46 1.83
CA ARG A 92 -19.24 3.57 0.75
C ARG A 92 -19.40 4.28 -0.60
N VAL A 93 -18.38 4.16 -1.44
CA VAL A 93 -18.37 4.68 -2.82
C VAL A 93 -18.23 3.52 -3.83
N GLY A 94 -18.50 3.78 -5.11
CA GLY A 94 -18.35 2.81 -6.20
C GLY A 94 -17.60 3.43 -7.38
N LEU A 95 -17.07 2.56 -8.25
CA LEU A 95 -16.48 2.97 -9.52
C LEU A 95 -17.56 3.05 -10.62
N PRO A 96 -17.39 3.95 -11.62
CA PRO A 96 -16.36 4.96 -11.70
C PRO A 96 -16.57 6.08 -10.66
N LEU A 97 -15.48 6.68 -10.18
CA LEU A 97 -15.56 7.82 -9.26
C LEU A 97 -16.17 9.03 -9.97
N ALA A 98 -16.90 9.86 -9.22
CA ALA A 98 -17.52 11.06 -9.74
C ALA A 98 -16.52 12.15 -10.16
N SER A 99 -15.27 12.05 -9.69
CA SER A 99 -14.18 12.98 -10.01
C SER A 99 -12.91 12.21 -10.35
N THR A 100 -12.16 12.71 -11.32
CA THR A 100 -10.80 12.28 -11.66
C THR A 100 -9.73 13.24 -11.14
N ALA A 101 -10.11 14.20 -10.28
CA ALA A 101 -9.17 15.11 -9.66
C ALA A 101 -8.15 14.31 -8.84
N ASN A 102 -6.88 14.74 -8.89
CA ASN A 102 -5.85 14.14 -8.07
C ASN A 102 -6.05 14.61 -6.62
N PRO A 103 -6.35 13.69 -5.67
CA PRO A 103 -6.62 14.06 -4.28
C PRO A 103 -5.42 14.69 -3.56
N PHE A 104 -4.22 14.61 -4.16
CA PHE A 104 -3.00 15.17 -3.62
C PHE A 104 -2.71 16.60 -4.09
N ASP A 105 -3.39 17.11 -5.12
CA ASP A 105 -3.15 18.48 -5.62
C ASP A 105 -3.53 19.55 -4.59
N GLU A 106 -4.49 19.23 -3.71
CA GLU A 106 -4.97 20.13 -2.66
C GLU A 106 -4.36 19.82 -1.28
N TRP A 107 -3.50 18.80 -1.19
CA TRP A 107 -2.89 18.42 0.09
C TRP A 107 -1.81 19.42 0.48
N LYS A 108 -2.05 20.16 1.58
CA LYS A 108 -1.09 21.06 2.22
C LYS A 108 -0.44 20.41 3.44
#